data_AF-A0A6B2T8A2-F1
#
_entry.id   AF-A0A6B2T8A2-F1
#
_cell.length_a   1.000
_cell.length_b   1.000
_cell.length_c   1.000
_cell.angle_alpha   90.00
_cell.angle_beta   90.00
_cell.angle_gamma   90.00
#
_symmetry.space_group_name_H-M   'P 1'
#
loop_
_entity.id
_entity.type
_entity.pdbx_description
1 polymer ?
#
loop_
_entity_poly.entity_id
_entity_poly.type
_entity_poly.pdbx_seq_one_letter_code
_entity_poly.pdbx_strand_id
1 'polypeptide(L)'
;ALAFDGTDDAVRLPFSRRLPLGARDFTASLWFRYDETTGEQPLLWMGGIGTNQPQVWLRGEPASNRVTGLITTREGAAPPR
;
A
#
# COMPACT_ATOMS: atom_id res chain seq x y z
N ALA A 1 -1.29 -19.49 4.37
CA ALA A 1 -1.63 -18.07 4.25
C ALA A 1 -1.93 -17.52 5.64
N LEU A 2 -1.67 -16.25 5.90
CA LEU A 2 -2.15 -15.57 7.12
C LEU A 2 -3.66 -15.33 6.97
N ALA A 3 -4.40 -15.42 8.07
CA ALA A 3 -5.80 -15.04 8.14
C ALA A 3 -5.91 -13.68 8.85
N PHE A 4 -6.78 -12.83 8.33
CA PHE A 4 -7.10 -11.51 8.88
C PHE A 4 -8.60 -11.50 9.17
N ASP A 5 -9.01 -11.15 10.37
CA ASP A 5 -10.41 -11.09 10.81
C ASP A 5 -11.12 -9.78 10.45
N GLY A 6 -10.36 -8.80 9.95
CA GLY A 6 -10.85 -7.51 9.47
C GLY A 6 -10.93 -6.42 10.55
N THR A 7 -10.52 -6.68 11.79
CA THR A 7 -10.62 -5.70 12.89
C THR A 7 -9.32 -4.92 13.10
N ASP A 8 -8.21 -5.61 13.39
CA ASP A 8 -6.94 -4.97 13.75
C ASP A 8 -5.70 -5.74 13.26
N ASP A 9 -5.89 -6.68 12.34
CA ASP A 9 -4.82 -7.53 11.86
C ASP A 9 -3.91 -6.85 10.83
N ALA A 10 -2.60 -6.95 11.06
CA ALA A 10 -1.58 -6.50 10.12
C ALA A 10 -0.30 -7.31 10.28
N VAL A 11 0.41 -7.53 9.17
CA VAL A 11 1.82 -7.94 9.23
C VAL A 11 2.68 -6.70 9.08
N ARG A 12 3.44 -6.38 10.12
CA ARG A 12 4.38 -5.26 10.11
C ARG A 12 5.81 -5.76 10.07
N LEU A 13 6.55 -5.34 9.04
CA LEU A 13 7.98 -5.57 9.00
C LEU A 13 8.69 -4.66 10.02
N PRO A 14 9.62 -5.18 10.83
CA PRO A 14 10.48 -4.35 11.67
C PRO A 14 11.27 -3.36 10.82
N PHE A 15 11.58 -2.20 11.42
CA PHE A 15 12.43 -1.22 10.74
C PHE A 15 13.79 -1.84 10.38
N SER A 16 14.16 -1.72 9.11
CA SER A 16 15.45 -2.15 8.58
C SER A 16 15.90 -1.17 7.52
N ARG A 17 17.18 -0.78 7.55
CA ARG A 17 17.78 0.11 6.54
C ARG A 17 17.83 -0.52 5.14
N ARG A 18 17.49 -1.80 5.00
CA ARG A 18 17.43 -2.52 3.72
C ARG A 18 16.06 -2.42 3.03
N LEU A 19 15.02 -1.98 3.74
CA LEU A 19 13.64 -1.91 3.22
C LEU A 19 13.30 -0.63 2.44
N PRO A 20 13.88 0.55 2.74
CA PRO A 20 13.58 1.76 1.96
C PRO A 20 13.92 1.58 0.48
N LEU A 21 12.95 1.87 -0.39
CA LEU A 21 13.07 1.74 -1.85
C LEU A 21 14.05 2.76 -2.46
N GLY A 22 14.19 3.93 -1.82
CA GLY A 22 14.96 5.04 -2.34
C GLY A 22 14.33 5.61 -3.61
N ALA A 23 15.16 6.00 -4.59
CA ALA A 23 14.73 6.50 -5.90
C ALA A 23 14.81 5.43 -7.00
N ARG A 24 14.73 4.14 -6.62
CA ARG A 24 14.90 3.01 -7.54
C ARG A 24 13.54 2.51 -8.02
N ASP A 25 13.56 1.87 -9.18
CA ASP A 25 12.42 1.06 -9.63
C ASP A 25 12.16 -0.06 -8.64
N PHE A 26 10.88 -0.41 -8.48
CA PHE A 26 10.45 -1.47 -7.60
C PHE A 26 9.26 -2.22 -8.19
N THR A 27 8.99 -3.41 -7.67
CA THR A 27 7.79 -4.17 -7.94
C THR A 27 7.24 -4.69 -6.63
N ALA A 28 5.94 -4.52 -6.43
CA ALA A 28 5.19 -5.17 -5.35
C ALA A 28 4.15 -6.09 -5.99
N SER A 29 4.03 -7.32 -5.48
CA SER A 29 3.07 -8.31 -5.98
C SER A 29 2.37 -8.95 -4.79
N LEU A 30 1.05 -9.03 -4.86
CA LEU A 30 0.20 -9.54 -3.80
C LEU A 30 -0.81 -10.53 -4.39
N TRP A 31 -1.13 -11.56 -3.62
CA TRP A 31 -2.23 -12.47 -3.88
C TRP A 31 -3.22 -12.29 -2.73
N PHE A 32 -4.42 -11.85 -3.03
CA PHE A 32 -5.44 -11.54 -2.02
C PHE A 32 -6.82 -11.96 -2.49
N ARG A 33 -7.71 -12.15 -1.53
CA ARG A 33 -9.15 -12.25 -1.69
C ARG A 33 -9.76 -11.47 -0.53
N TYR A 34 -10.64 -10.54 -0.81
CA TYR A 34 -11.49 -9.90 0.18
C TYR A 34 -12.94 -10.21 -0.17
N ASP A 35 -13.78 -10.40 0.84
CA ASP A 35 -15.21 -10.63 0.72
C ASP A 35 -16.03 -9.45 1.25
N GLU A 36 -15.40 -8.58 2.04
CA GLU A 36 -16.09 -7.40 2.53
C GLU A 36 -16.53 -6.44 1.43
N THR A 37 -17.76 -5.93 1.59
CA THR A 37 -18.46 -5.13 0.58
C THR A 37 -18.44 -3.64 0.87
N THR A 38 -17.92 -3.24 2.02
CA THR A 38 -17.80 -1.85 2.46
C THR A 38 -16.46 -1.58 3.13
N GLY A 39 -16.20 -0.30 3.41
CA GLY A 39 -14.95 0.15 4.02
C GLY A 39 -13.76 0.17 3.05
N GLU A 40 -12.71 0.86 3.45
CA GLU A 40 -11.41 0.75 2.77
C GLU A 40 -10.70 -0.51 3.28
N GLN A 41 -10.10 -1.27 2.37
CA GLN A 41 -9.42 -2.54 2.68
C GLN A 41 -7.93 -2.40 2.37
N PRO A 42 -7.07 -1.97 3.32
CA PRO A 42 -5.63 -1.81 3.07
C PRO A 42 -4.97 -3.15 2.76
N LEU A 43 -4.28 -3.24 1.63
CA LEU A 43 -3.59 -4.46 1.18
C LEU A 43 -2.07 -4.35 1.29
N LEU A 44 -1.53 -3.14 1.06
CA LEU A 44 -0.11 -2.84 1.15
C LEU A 44 0.08 -1.40 1.61
N TRP A 45 1.04 -1.17 2.49
CA TRP A 45 1.55 0.15 2.81
C TRP A 45 3.06 0.11 3.00
N MET A 46 3.79 0.87 2.18
CA MET A 46 5.24 1.03 2.26
C MET A 46 5.59 2.51 2.38
N GLY A 47 6.53 2.85 3.26
CA GLY A 47 7.03 4.22 3.40
C GLY A 47 6.48 4.93 4.63
N GLY A 48 6.29 6.24 4.51
CA GLY A 48 5.93 7.11 5.62
C GLY A 48 4.43 7.08 5.97
N ILE A 49 4.13 7.56 7.18
CA ILE A 49 2.77 7.73 7.70
C ILE A 49 2.29 9.15 7.43
N GLY A 50 0.98 9.32 7.19
CA GLY A 50 0.35 10.61 6.88
C GLY A 50 0.22 10.82 5.37
N THR A 51 -0.08 12.05 4.94
CA THR A 51 -0.40 12.34 3.53
C THR A 51 0.74 12.99 2.74
N ASN A 52 1.76 13.52 3.43
CA ASN A 52 2.85 14.29 2.81
C ASN A 52 4.19 13.55 2.76
N GLN A 53 4.25 12.34 3.34
CA GLN A 53 5.46 11.53 3.35
C GLN A 53 5.51 10.65 2.10
N PRO A 54 6.71 10.37 1.55
CA PRO A 54 6.84 9.40 0.48
C PRO A 54 6.30 8.05 0.89
N GLN A 55 5.35 7.54 0.11
CA GLN A 55 4.65 6.29 0.42
C GLN A 55 4.08 5.65 -0.84
N VAL A 56 3.87 4.35 -0.75
CA VAL A 56 3.12 3.54 -1.71
C VAL A 56 2.06 2.80 -0.92
N TRP A 57 0.82 2.85 -1.37
CA TRP A 57 -0.22 1.99 -0.83
C TRP A 57 -1.09 1.39 -1.92
N LEU A 58 -1.65 0.22 -1.60
CA LEU A 58 -2.66 -0.49 -2.38
C LEU A 58 -3.84 -0.76 -1.45
N ARG A 59 -5.06 -0.46 -1.91
CA ARG A 59 -6.29 -0.73 -1.15
C ARG A 59 -7.41 -1.24 -2.05
N GLY A 60 -8.24 -2.10 -1.49
CA GLY A 60 -9.55 -2.43 -2.05
C GLY A 60 -10.58 -1.36 -1.68
N GLU A 61 -11.47 -1.03 -2.63
CA GLU A 61 -12.62 -0.15 -2.42
C GLU A 61 -13.88 -0.89 -2.91
N PRO A 62 -14.43 -1.81 -2.10
CA PRO A 62 -15.45 -2.75 -2.55
C PRO A 62 -16.74 -2.07 -2.98
N ALA A 63 -17.16 -1.00 -2.29
CA ALA A 63 -18.33 -0.20 -2.65
C ALA A 63 -18.21 0.46 -4.05
N SER A 64 -16.99 0.63 -4.55
CA SER A 64 -16.71 1.15 -5.90
C SER A 64 -16.25 0.07 -6.89
N ASN A 65 -16.25 -1.21 -6.48
CA ASN A 65 -15.77 -2.35 -7.24
C ASN A 65 -14.40 -2.12 -7.90
N ARG A 66 -13.43 -1.59 -7.15
CA ARG A 66 -12.08 -1.35 -7.66
C ARG A 66 -10.98 -1.62 -6.65
N VAL A 67 -9.77 -1.75 -7.19
CA VAL A 67 -8.50 -1.68 -6.44
C VAL A 67 -7.82 -0.38 -6.83
N THR A 68 -7.38 0.40 -5.84
CA THR A 68 -6.67 1.66 -6.05
C THR A 68 -5.23 1.52 -5.56
N GLY A 69 -4.29 2.00 -6.36
CA GLY A 69 -2.91 2.20 -5.96
C GLY A 69 -2.52 3.67 -6.04
N LEU A 70 -1.74 4.14 -5.08
CA LEU A 70 -1.23 5.51 -5.07
C LEU A 70 0.23 5.53 -4.64
N ILE A 71 0.99 6.41 -5.30
CA ILE A 71 2.38 6.72 -4.96
C ILE A 71 2.45 8.21 -4.63
N THR A 72 2.89 8.53 -3.42
CA THR A 72 3.28 9.88 -3.04
C THR A 72 4.80 9.98 -3.12
N THR A 73 5.31 10.93 -3.88
CA THR A 73 6.73 11.29 -3.93
C THR A 73 6.91 12.69 -3.36
N ARG A 74 8.09 13.00 -2.82
CA ARG A 74 8.36 14.32 -2.23
C ARG A 74 8.33 15.44 -3.27
N GLU A 75 8.79 15.17 -4.48
CA GLU A 75 8.87 16.15 -5.57
C GLU A 75 7.67 16.06 -6.54
N GLY A 76 6.70 15.19 -6.28
CA GLY A 76 5.56 14.97 -7.16
C GLY A 76 5.91 14.18 -8.43
N ALA A 77 4.98 14.16 -9.38
CA ALA A 77 5.16 13.51 -10.67
C ALA A 77 6.00 14.41 -11.60
N ALA A 78 7.02 13.83 -12.24
CA ALA A 78 7.69 14.43 -13.38
C ALA A 78 7.14 13.82 -14.68
N PRO A 79 7.19 14.55 -15.82
CA PRO A 79 6.86 13.97 -17.12
C PRO A 79 7.78 12.78 -17.43
N PRO A 80 7.31 11.76 -18.18
CA PRO A 80 8.20 10.73 -18.70
C PRO A 80 9.31 11.35 -19.55
N ARG A 81 10.54 10.81 -19.45
CA ARG A 81 11.67 11.18 -20.30
C ARG A 81 11.66 10.38 -21.59
#